data_AF-A0A932MLN4-F1
#
_entry.id   AF-A0A932MLN4-F1
#
_cell.length_a   1.000
_cell.length_b   1.000
_cell.length_c   1.000
_cell.angle_alpha   90.00
_cell.angle_beta   90.00
_cell.angle_gamma   90.00
#
_symmetry.space_group_name_H-M   'P 1'
#
loop_
_entity.id
_entity.type
_entity.pdbx_description
1 polymer ?
#
loop_
_entity_poly.entity_id
_entity_poly.type
_entity_poly.pdbx_seq_one_letter_code
_entity_poly.pdbx_strand_id
1 'polypeptide(L)'
;MNSRNLEYLRPLNYKRYVRLADEKLRTKQALIDAEIPTPKLYGIVRNEQELAHFDWEHLPQSFVLKPNQGLGGGGIIVIFRRKENGMWVAGGGYELSFFDLLTHIFNVFDGQFSLANTPDTAFFEERIKISVTLKPYAYQGIPDIRVIVFNRVPVMAMLRLPTQRSQGKANLTLGGVGVGIDIATGVTTHAMVKSGISDAIVERHPDNHLRLSGIRIPYWNDILEIAVRCQDISKLGLLGVDIAIDKEQGPMVLEINARPGLSIQTANLASLGERLRRVKGLNVTSVKKGVRLAKDLFGGEIEEEVQTITGRQVIGIFEDIVIEAKEKRLDHIEAKIDTGAFSTSMDREIAGGLGFSDLLTWFDAQEISIGDLIKEDDETIEEFLTKKYKGAHPDLEGVAFVRSSHGFSFRPKVVAQLTIDGRPIMVKANIVDRSGLRYRVIVGRRDLKSFLVDARKV
;
A
#
# COMPACT_ATOMS: atom_id res chain seq x y z
N MET A 1 -26.41 -16.53 -7.13
CA MET A 1 -25.07 -17.00 -6.66
C MET A 1 -24.02 -16.33 -7.55
N ASN A 2 -22.92 -15.77 -7.01
CA ASN A 2 -21.97 -14.96 -7.79
C ASN A 2 -20.73 -15.77 -8.27
N SER A 3 -19.98 -15.23 -9.25
CA SER A 3 -18.77 -15.84 -9.83
C SER A 3 -17.72 -16.20 -8.77
N ARG A 4 -17.49 -15.33 -7.78
CA ARG A 4 -16.58 -15.61 -6.65
C ARG A 4 -16.90 -16.94 -5.95
N ASN A 5 -18.18 -17.20 -5.68
CA ASN A 5 -18.58 -18.42 -5.00
C ASN A 5 -18.33 -19.67 -5.87
N LEU A 6 -18.55 -19.59 -7.18
CA LEU A 6 -18.43 -20.71 -8.12
C LEU A 6 -16.98 -20.99 -8.51
N GLU A 7 -16.19 -19.95 -8.79
CA GLU A 7 -14.84 -20.08 -9.35
C GLU A 7 -13.73 -20.16 -8.29
N TYR A 8 -13.94 -19.57 -7.10
CA TYR A 8 -12.89 -19.45 -6.09
C TYR A 8 -13.27 -20.15 -4.78
N LEU A 9 -14.41 -19.83 -4.17
CA LEU A 9 -14.73 -20.38 -2.85
C LEU A 9 -15.03 -21.88 -2.91
N ARG A 10 -15.98 -22.33 -3.75
CA ARG A 10 -16.34 -23.76 -3.82
C ARG A 10 -15.17 -24.66 -4.24
N PRO A 11 -14.37 -24.31 -5.26
CA PRO A 11 -13.29 -25.18 -5.70
C PRO A 11 -12.08 -25.19 -4.75
N LEU A 12 -11.83 -24.10 -4.01
CA LEU A 12 -10.59 -23.91 -3.27
C LEU A 12 -10.74 -23.92 -1.74
N ASN A 13 -11.94 -23.68 -1.21
CA ASN A 13 -12.21 -23.74 0.23
C ASN A 13 -12.95 -25.05 0.56
N TYR A 14 -12.20 -26.13 0.73
CA TYR A 14 -12.76 -27.43 1.12
C TYR A 14 -13.53 -27.34 2.45
N LYS A 15 -14.66 -28.06 2.55
CA LYS A 15 -15.56 -28.03 3.73
C LYS A 15 -14.84 -28.18 5.07
N ARG A 16 -13.82 -29.05 5.14
CA ARG A 16 -13.05 -29.27 6.38
C ARG A 16 -12.31 -28.02 6.87
N TYR A 17 -11.81 -27.19 5.96
CA TYR A 17 -11.10 -25.94 6.26
C TYR A 17 -12.07 -24.79 6.50
N VAL A 18 -13.24 -24.81 5.84
CA VAL A 18 -14.32 -23.85 6.14
C VAL A 18 -14.78 -24.01 7.59
N ARG A 19 -14.94 -25.26 8.08
CA ARG A 19 -15.30 -25.52 9.49
C ARG A 19 -14.28 -24.97 10.49
N LEU A 20 -12.99 -24.96 10.14
CA LEU A 20 -11.96 -24.34 10.98
C LEU A 20 -12.22 -22.84 11.17
N ALA A 21 -12.53 -22.14 10.07
CA ALA A 21 -12.78 -20.70 10.06
C ALA A 21 -14.15 -20.32 10.67
N ASP A 22 -15.16 -21.18 10.54
CA ASP A 22 -16.49 -20.94 11.12
C ASP A 22 -16.49 -21.06 12.67
N GLU A 23 -15.50 -21.72 13.26
CA GLU A 23 -15.35 -21.89 14.71
C GLU A 23 -14.23 -20.99 15.26
N LYS A 24 -14.60 -19.93 15.98
CA LYS A 24 -13.66 -18.92 16.51
C LYS A 24 -12.60 -19.51 17.43
N LEU A 25 -12.96 -20.44 18.30
CA LEU A 25 -12.03 -21.11 19.22
C LEU A 25 -11.00 -21.96 18.48
N ARG A 26 -11.41 -22.70 17.42
CA ARG A 26 -10.47 -23.48 16.61
C ARG A 26 -9.52 -22.60 15.82
N THR A 27 -10.07 -21.54 15.21
CA THR A 27 -9.25 -20.52 14.53
C THR A 27 -8.24 -19.90 15.50
N LYS A 28 -8.66 -19.53 16.71
CA LYS A 28 -7.78 -18.96 17.72
C LYS A 28 -6.67 -19.92 18.14
N GLN A 29 -6.99 -21.20 18.38
CA GLN A 29 -5.97 -22.19 18.70
C GLN A 29 -4.94 -22.31 17.56
N ALA A 30 -5.39 -22.39 16.31
CA ALA A 30 -4.49 -22.46 15.16
C ALA A 30 -3.60 -21.21 15.00
N LEU A 31 -4.11 -20.03 15.38
CA LEU A 31 -3.33 -18.79 15.42
C LEU A 31 -2.25 -18.84 16.51
N ILE A 32 -2.61 -19.31 17.71
CA ILE A 32 -1.69 -19.45 18.86
C ILE A 32 -0.57 -20.44 18.52
N ASP A 33 -0.92 -21.63 18.02
CA ASP A 33 0.05 -22.68 17.67
C ASP A 33 1.04 -22.22 16.59
N ALA A 34 0.62 -21.28 15.75
CA ALA A 34 1.43 -20.72 14.68
C ALA A 34 2.13 -19.41 15.06
N GLU A 35 2.07 -18.98 16.33
CA GLU A 35 2.64 -17.72 16.83
C GLU A 35 2.14 -16.50 16.03
N ILE A 36 0.85 -16.47 15.70
CA ILE A 36 0.18 -15.34 15.07
C ILE A 36 -0.58 -14.57 16.16
N PRO A 37 -0.32 -13.26 16.35
CA PRO A 37 -0.95 -12.47 17.41
C PRO A 37 -2.48 -12.51 17.34
N THR A 38 -3.13 -12.83 18.45
CA THR A 38 -4.59 -12.87 18.63
C THR A 38 -4.94 -12.58 20.09
N PRO A 39 -6.12 -12.01 20.42
CA PRO A 39 -6.46 -11.66 21.80
C PRO A 39 -6.33 -12.85 22.75
N LYS A 40 -5.76 -12.64 23.94
CA LYS A 40 -5.59 -13.71 24.94
C LYS A 40 -6.94 -14.30 25.35
N LEU A 41 -7.01 -15.62 25.43
CA LEU A 41 -8.19 -16.32 25.93
C LEU A 41 -8.13 -16.38 27.46
N TYR A 42 -9.23 -16.02 28.13
CA TYR A 42 -9.34 -16.07 29.59
C TYR A 42 -10.16 -17.25 30.07
N GLY A 43 -11.15 -17.70 29.29
CA GLY A 43 -12.01 -18.80 29.69
C GLY A 43 -12.91 -19.29 28.57
N ILE A 44 -13.32 -20.55 28.66
CA ILE A 44 -14.28 -21.19 27.76
C ILE A 44 -15.33 -21.85 28.63
N VAL A 45 -16.60 -21.70 28.25
CA VAL A 45 -17.72 -22.34 28.92
C VAL A 45 -18.63 -22.97 27.87
N ARG A 46 -18.69 -24.30 27.87
CA ARG A 46 -19.40 -25.10 26.86
C ARG A 46 -20.82 -25.49 27.26
N ASN A 47 -21.12 -25.48 28.54
CA ASN A 47 -22.39 -25.95 29.09
C ASN A 47 -22.62 -25.38 30.49
N GLU A 48 -23.80 -25.62 31.03
CA GLU A 48 -24.23 -25.14 32.35
C GLU A 48 -23.35 -25.67 33.50
N GLN A 49 -22.84 -26.90 33.38
CA GLN A 49 -21.97 -27.50 34.39
C GLN A 49 -20.61 -26.79 34.46
N GLU A 50 -20.00 -26.51 33.31
CA GLU A 50 -18.78 -25.70 33.23
C GLU A 50 -19.05 -24.27 33.74
N LEU A 51 -20.23 -23.71 33.45
CA LEU A 51 -20.61 -22.36 33.89
C LEU A 51 -20.73 -22.27 35.42
N ALA A 52 -21.31 -23.29 36.06
CA ALA A 52 -21.47 -23.35 37.50
C ALA A 52 -20.14 -23.42 38.26
N HIS A 53 -19.08 -23.95 37.62
CA HIS A 53 -17.73 -24.04 38.19
C HIS A 53 -16.76 -23.02 37.60
N PHE A 54 -17.27 -22.06 36.81
CA PHE A 54 -16.43 -21.07 36.15
C PHE A 54 -15.87 -20.07 37.18
N ASP A 55 -14.58 -19.79 37.10
CA ASP A 55 -13.91 -18.86 38.00
C ASP A 55 -14.07 -17.41 37.53
N TRP A 56 -15.08 -16.75 38.08
CA TRP A 56 -15.40 -15.36 37.78
C TRP A 56 -14.44 -14.35 38.44
N GLU A 57 -13.69 -14.77 39.46
CA GLU A 57 -12.79 -13.87 40.21
C GLU A 57 -11.49 -13.64 39.45
N HIS A 58 -11.02 -14.65 38.71
CA HIS A 58 -9.82 -14.54 37.88
C HIS A 58 -10.04 -13.83 36.54
N LEU A 59 -11.28 -13.48 36.19
CA LEU A 59 -11.52 -12.61 35.03
C LEU A 59 -10.96 -11.21 35.30
N PRO A 60 -10.24 -10.61 34.33
CA PRO A 60 -9.73 -9.26 34.50
C PRO A 60 -10.86 -8.25 34.56
N GLN A 61 -10.54 -7.03 35.02
CA GLN A 61 -11.49 -5.91 35.10
C GLN A 61 -12.18 -5.62 33.76
N SER A 62 -11.54 -5.90 32.63
CA SER A 62 -12.09 -5.68 31.29
C SER A 62 -11.83 -6.88 30.39
N PHE A 63 -12.86 -7.35 29.69
CA PHE A 63 -12.81 -8.52 28.81
C PHE A 63 -13.89 -8.42 27.73
N VAL A 64 -13.90 -9.36 26.80
CA VAL A 64 -14.97 -9.54 25.82
C VAL A 64 -15.56 -10.92 25.97
N LEU A 65 -16.89 -11.00 26.13
CA LEU A 65 -17.65 -12.24 26.10
C LEU A 65 -18.21 -12.44 24.68
N LYS A 66 -17.97 -13.62 24.09
CA LYS A 66 -18.37 -13.91 22.71
C LYS A 66 -18.94 -15.33 22.57
N PRO A 67 -19.94 -15.53 21.69
CA PRO A 67 -20.28 -16.85 21.15
C PRO A 67 -19.21 -17.36 20.19
N ASN A 68 -18.96 -18.66 20.17
CA ASN A 68 -17.98 -19.30 19.30
C ASN A 68 -18.41 -19.33 17.81
N GLN A 69 -19.70 -19.48 17.54
CA GLN A 69 -20.29 -19.51 16.19
C GLN A 69 -21.17 -18.29 15.88
N GLY A 70 -21.07 -17.22 16.67
CA GLY A 70 -21.88 -16.02 16.47
C GLY A 70 -21.61 -15.28 15.16
N LEU A 71 -22.66 -14.66 14.62
CA LEU A 71 -22.64 -13.94 13.34
C LEU A 71 -22.81 -12.43 13.47
N GLY A 72 -22.14 -11.69 12.59
CA GLY A 72 -22.37 -10.24 12.42
C GLY A 72 -22.12 -9.40 13.67
N GLY A 73 -21.41 -9.93 14.67
CA GLY A 73 -21.24 -9.32 15.98
C GLY A 73 -22.45 -9.50 16.92
N GLY A 74 -23.34 -10.45 16.65
CA GLY A 74 -24.38 -10.90 17.58
C GLY A 74 -23.75 -11.64 18.77
N GLY A 75 -24.31 -11.43 19.96
CA GLY A 75 -23.86 -12.09 21.18
C GLY A 75 -22.56 -11.55 21.79
N ILE A 76 -21.90 -10.56 21.17
CA ILE A 76 -20.66 -9.97 21.71
C ILE A 76 -20.99 -8.94 22.78
N ILE A 77 -20.47 -9.14 23.99
CA ILE A 77 -20.51 -8.16 25.08
C ILE A 77 -19.09 -7.69 25.39
N VAL A 78 -18.85 -6.38 25.29
CA VAL A 78 -17.56 -5.77 25.63
C VAL A 78 -17.66 -5.14 27.02
N ILE A 79 -16.87 -5.66 27.96
CA ILE A 79 -16.79 -5.18 29.35
C ILE A 79 -15.57 -4.27 29.52
N PHE A 80 -15.80 -3.06 30.03
CA PHE A 80 -14.77 -2.04 30.21
C PHE A 80 -14.16 -2.04 31.62
N ARG A 81 -14.97 -2.31 32.64
CA ARG A 81 -14.56 -2.35 34.04
C ARG A 81 -15.59 -3.09 34.89
N ARG A 82 -15.18 -3.56 36.07
CA ARG A 82 -16.07 -3.99 37.16
C ARG A 82 -16.12 -2.88 38.22
N LYS A 83 -17.30 -2.60 38.76
CA LYS A 83 -17.50 -1.65 39.85
C LYS A 83 -17.29 -2.35 41.20
N GLU A 84 -17.08 -1.55 42.24
CA GLU A 84 -16.94 -2.04 43.63
C GLU A 84 -18.19 -2.79 44.12
N ASN A 85 -19.38 -2.39 43.66
CA ASN A 85 -20.64 -3.09 43.96
C ASN A 85 -20.84 -4.39 43.17
N GLY A 86 -19.83 -4.86 42.43
CA GLY A 86 -19.85 -6.11 41.67
C GLY A 86 -20.44 -6.01 40.26
N MET A 87 -21.09 -4.90 39.89
CA MET A 87 -21.67 -4.69 38.56
C MET A 87 -20.59 -4.51 37.49
N TRP A 88 -20.84 -4.97 36.27
CA TRP A 88 -19.97 -4.76 35.12
C TRP A 88 -20.46 -3.60 34.26
N VAL A 89 -19.55 -2.79 33.76
CA VAL A 89 -19.87 -1.71 32.82
C VAL A 89 -19.54 -2.16 31.40
N ALA A 90 -20.57 -2.26 30.57
CA ALA A 90 -20.47 -2.63 29.16
C ALA A 90 -20.32 -1.40 28.25
N GLY A 91 -20.15 -1.63 26.95
CA GLY A 91 -20.18 -0.59 25.92
C GLY A 91 -21.45 0.26 25.99
N GLY A 92 -21.36 1.55 25.66
CA GLY A 92 -22.50 2.48 25.80
C GLY A 92 -22.79 2.94 27.24
N GLY A 93 -22.05 2.44 28.24
CA GLY A 93 -22.21 2.83 29.64
C GLY A 93 -23.26 2.04 30.40
N TYR A 94 -23.87 1.03 29.77
CA TYR A 94 -24.84 0.14 30.40
C TYR A 94 -24.18 -0.69 31.51
N GLU A 95 -24.93 -0.94 32.57
CA GLU A 95 -24.50 -1.74 33.69
C GLU A 95 -25.16 -3.12 33.61
N LEU A 96 -24.35 -4.16 33.74
CA LEU A 96 -24.77 -5.55 33.74
C LEU A 96 -24.52 -6.14 35.11
N SER A 97 -25.53 -6.77 35.68
CA SER A 97 -25.40 -7.61 36.85
C SER A 97 -24.80 -8.96 36.49
N PHE A 98 -24.48 -9.75 37.53
CA PHE A 98 -24.05 -11.13 37.34
C PHE A 98 -25.12 -11.97 36.64
N PHE A 99 -26.38 -11.75 37.02
CA PHE A 99 -27.52 -12.44 36.44
C PHE A 99 -27.71 -12.11 34.96
N ASP A 100 -27.44 -10.88 34.54
CA ASP A 100 -27.50 -10.49 33.13
C ASP A 100 -26.45 -11.23 32.29
N LEU A 101 -25.22 -11.35 32.81
CA LEU A 101 -24.16 -12.13 32.15
C LEU A 101 -24.50 -13.62 32.06
N LEU A 102 -25.05 -14.20 33.14
CA LEU A 102 -25.51 -15.59 33.13
C LEU A 102 -26.61 -15.80 32.09
N THR A 103 -27.65 -14.95 32.10
CA THR A 103 -28.76 -15.02 31.14
C THR A 103 -28.24 -14.94 29.71
N HIS A 104 -27.28 -14.05 29.44
CA HIS A 104 -26.66 -13.94 28.13
C HIS A 104 -25.89 -15.21 27.72
N ILE A 105 -25.19 -15.85 28.65
CA ILE A 105 -24.48 -17.11 28.36
C ILE A 105 -25.47 -18.25 28.09
N PHE A 106 -26.58 -18.34 28.84
CA PHE A 106 -27.63 -19.33 28.54
C PHE A 106 -28.22 -19.10 27.13
N ASN A 107 -28.47 -17.85 26.74
CA ASN A 107 -28.88 -17.53 25.37
C ASN A 107 -27.85 -17.95 24.30
N VAL A 108 -26.54 -17.91 24.62
CA VAL A 108 -25.49 -18.48 23.75
C VAL A 108 -25.64 -20.00 23.67
N PHE A 109 -25.85 -20.70 24.80
CA PHE A 109 -26.05 -22.15 24.82
C PHE A 109 -27.30 -22.59 24.07
N ASP A 110 -28.36 -21.79 24.08
CA ASP A 110 -29.58 -22.02 23.31
C ASP A 110 -29.40 -21.73 21.81
N GLY A 111 -28.24 -21.20 21.43
CA GLY A 111 -27.88 -20.94 20.04
C GLY A 111 -28.47 -19.65 19.48
N GLN A 112 -29.00 -18.73 20.30
CA GLN A 112 -29.68 -17.51 19.88
C GLN A 112 -28.87 -16.65 18.88
N PHE A 113 -27.54 -16.72 18.97
CA PHE A 113 -26.62 -15.93 18.14
C PHE A 113 -25.97 -16.70 16.98
N SER A 114 -26.20 -18.01 16.88
CA SER A 114 -25.63 -18.89 15.86
C SER A 114 -26.43 -18.84 14.55
N LEU A 115 -25.83 -19.19 13.41
CA LEU A 115 -26.52 -19.19 12.10
C LEU A 115 -27.77 -20.07 12.07
N ALA A 116 -27.71 -21.22 12.73
CA ALA A 116 -28.68 -22.30 12.62
C ALA A 116 -29.51 -22.47 13.90
N ASN A 117 -29.44 -21.51 14.82
CA ASN A 117 -30.01 -21.63 16.17
C ASN A 117 -29.61 -22.96 16.85
N THR A 118 -28.35 -23.34 16.66
CA THR A 118 -27.74 -24.54 17.23
C THR A 118 -27.00 -24.18 18.51
N PRO A 119 -26.97 -25.09 19.50
CA PRO A 119 -26.23 -24.86 20.73
C PRO A 119 -24.78 -24.45 20.48
N ASP A 120 -24.32 -23.46 21.23
CA ASP A 120 -23.00 -22.85 21.05
C ASP A 120 -22.21 -22.78 22.36
N THR A 121 -20.95 -22.38 22.26
CA THR A 121 -20.01 -22.21 23.37
C THR A 121 -19.77 -20.73 23.61
N ALA A 122 -19.79 -20.31 24.88
CA ALA A 122 -19.40 -18.97 25.29
C ALA A 122 -17.91 -18.96 25.64
N PHE A 123 -17.21 -17.87 25.33
CA PHE A 123 -15.82 -17.71 25.75
C PHE A 123 -15.49 -16.25 26.07
N PHE A 124 -14.46 -16.09 26.90
CA PHE A 124 -13.98 -14.80 27.38
C PHE A 124 -12.58 -14.55 26.83
N GLU A 125 -12.36 -13.35 26.29
CA GLU A 125 -11.06 -12.96 25.76
C GLU A 125 -10.66 -11.53 26.13
N GLU A 126 -9.41 -11.22 25.85
CA GLU A 126 -8.84 -9.90 25.99
C GLU A 126 -9.58 -8.85 25.17
N ARG A 127 -9.83 -7.71 25.81
CA ARG A 127 -10.36 -6.53 25.13
C ARG A 127 -9.23 -5.72 24.52
N ILE A 128 -9.24 -5.62 23.19
CA ILE A 128 -8.31 -4.77 22.43
C ILE A 128 -8.45 -3.30 22.85
N LYS A 129 -7.30 -2.65 23.07
CA LYS A 129 -7.17 -1.21 23.27
C LYS A 129 -6.92 -0.55 21.92
N ILE A 130 -7.86 0.23 21.42
CA ILE A 130 -7.77 0.82 20.08
C ILE A 130 -6.51 1.69 19.93
N SER A 131 -5.77 1.49 18.84
CA SER A 131 -4.64 2.34 18.44
C SER A 131 -4.99 3.83 18.43
N VAL A 132 -4.04 4.67 18.88
CA VAL A 132 -4.18 6.13 18.91
C VAL A 132 -4.54 6.70 17.54
N THR A 133 -3.97 6.14 16.47
CA THR A 133 -4.22 6.58 15.09
C THR A 133 -5.68 6.38 14.67
N LEU A 134 -6.32 5.28 15.10
CA LEU A 134 -7.67 4.92 14.67
C LEU A 134 -8.76 5.32 15.65
N LYS A 135 -8.41 5.63 16.91
CA LYS A 135 -9.34 6.03 17.96
C LYS A 135 -10.26 7.20 17.55
N PRO A 136 -9.80 8.27 16.87
CA PRO A 136 -10.68 9.36 16.44
C PRO A 136 -11.79 8.93 15.48
N TYR A 137 -11.62 7.80 14.79
CA TYR A 137 -12.53 7.30 13.75
C TYR A 137 -13.49 6.22 14.26
N ALA A 138 -13.46 5.90 15.54
CA ALA A 138 -14.18 4.77 16.12
C ALA A 138 -15.27 5.23 17.09
N TYR A 139 -16.52 4.90 16.80
CA TYR A 139 -17.61 5.05 17.77
C TYR A 139 -17.76 3.80 18.63
N GLN A 140 -17.44 3.87 19.92
CA GLN A 140 -17.68 2.86 20.99
C GLN A 140 -17.20 1.41 20.75
N GLY A 141 -16.71 1.04 19.56
CA GLY A 141 -16.18 -0.27 19.23
C GLY A 141 -14.82 -0.20 18.55
N ILE A 142 -14.36 -1.36 18.05
CA ILE A 142 -12.99 -1.53 17.54
C ILE A 142 -13.00 -1.44 16.01
N PRO A 143 -12.25 -0.50 15.41
CA PRO A 143 -11.93 -0.55 13.99
C PRO A 143 -11.13 -1.81 13.66
N ASP A 144 -11.42 -2.41 12.52
CA ASP A 144 -10.66 -3.56 12.04
C ASP A 144 -10.26 -3.37 10.57
N ILE A 145 -9.19 -4.04 10.18
CA ILE A 145 -8.65 -4.06 8.85
C ILE A 145 -8.94 -5.43 8.27
N ARG A 146 -9.75 -5.46 7.21
CA ARG A 146 -9.98 -6.67 6.45
C ARG A 146 -8.99 -6.75 5.30
N VAL A 147 -8.21 -7.82 5.26
CA VAL A 147 -7.33 -8.16 4.13
C VAL A 147 -7.87 -9.41 3.44
N ILE A 148 -8.14 -9.33 2.14
CA ILE A 148 -8.44 -10.52 1.32
C ILE A 148 -7.14 -11.08 0.77
N VAL A 149 -6.94 -12.38 0.95
CA VAL A 149 -5.74 -13.09 0.48
C VAL A 149 -6.16 -14.22 -0.46
N PHE A 150 -5.47 -14.29 -1.60
CA PHE A 150 -5.65 -15.32 -2.62
C PHE A 150 -4.30 -15.77 -3.14
N ASN A 151 -4.08 -17.08 -3.26
CA ASN A 151 -2.82 -17.65 -3.74
C ASN A 151 -1.57 -17.09 -3.03
N ARG A 152 -1.64 -16.92 -1.71
CA ARG A 152 -0.62 -16.30 -0.83
C ARG A 152 -0.28 -14.84 -1.16
N VAL A 153 -1.14 -14.15 -1.90
CA VAL A 153 -1.00 -12.73 -2.24
C VAL A 153 -2.16 -11.95 -1.61
N PRO A 154 -1.89 -10.94 -0.76
CA PRO A 154 -2.90 -9.98 -0.34
C PRO A 154 -3.42 -9.20 -1.56
N VAL A 155 -4.67 -9.41 -1.95
CA VAL A 155 -5.22 -8.83 -3.20
C VAL A 155 -5.95 -7.52 -2.97
N MET A 156 -6.51 -7.30 -1.78
CA MET A 156 -7.32 -6.13 -1.47
C MET A 156 -7.47 -5.96 0.03
N ALA A 157 -7.52 -4.72 0.51
CA ALA A 157 -7.74 -4.44 1.92
C ALA A 157 -8.70 -3.27 2.13
N MET A 158 -9.35 -3.25 3.29
CA MET A 158 -10.14 -2.08 3.73
C MET A 158 -10.09 -1.94 5.24
N LEU A 159 -10.14 -0.70 5.72
CA LEU A 159 -10.45 -0.35 7.10
C LEU A 159 -11.97 -0.33 7.27
N ARG A 160 -12.48 -0.97 8.31
CA ARG A 160 -13.87 -0.91 8.72
C ARG A 160 -13.99 -0.11 10.00
N LEU A 161 -14.85 0.91 9.98
CA LEU A 161 -15.04 1.81 11.09
C LEU A 161 -16.43 1.61 11.71
N PRO A 162 -16.49 1.44 13.05
CA PRO A 162 -17.75 1.42 13.77
C PRO A 162 -18.32 2.84 13.87
N THR A 163 -19.62 2.96 13.61
CA THR A 163 -20.40 4.21 13.65
C THR A 163 -21.53 4.14 14.68
N GLN A 164 -22.13 5.29 14.98
CA GLN A 164 -23.38 5.37 15.75
C GLN A 164 -24.49 4.51 15.13
N ARG A 165 -24.68 4.61 13.81
CA ARG A 165 -25.69 3.83 13.07
C ARG A 165 -25.49 2.32 13.23
N SER A 166 -24.24 1.87 13.27
CA SER A 166 -23.87 0.47 13.49
C SER A 166 -23.88 0.03 14.96
N GLN A 167 -24.27 0.91 15.89
CA GLN A 167 -24.18 0.70 17.34
C GLN A 167 -22.77 0.27 17.78
N GLY A 168 -21.76 0.91 17.18
CA GLY A 168 -20.36 0.64 17.47
C GLY A 168 -19.80 -0.66 16.88
N LYS A 169 -20.44 -1.26 15.86
CA LYS A 169 -19.94 -2.46 15.18
C LYS A 169 -19.27 -2.13 13.86
N ALA A 170 -18.10 -2.69 13.60
CA ALA A 170 -17.40 -2.59 12.31
C ALA A 170 -18.05 -3.48 11.22
N ASN A 171 -19.36 -3.31 11.03
CA ASN A 171 -20.19 -4.09 10.12
C ASN A 171 -20.85 -3.15 9.10
N LEU A 172 -20.44 -3.27 7.84
CA LEU A 172 -20.93 -2.41 6.76
C LEU A 172 -22.44 -2.51 6.57
N THR A 173 -23.03 -3.70 6.72
CA THR A 173 -24.48 -3.90 6.57
C THR A 173 -25.28 -3.20 7.66
N LEU A 174 -24.71 -3.06 8.86
CA LEU A 174 -25.33 -2.33 9.97
C LEU A 174 -25.09 -0.81 9.91
N GLY A 175 -24.43 -0.31 8.86
CA GLY A 175 -24.12 1.12 8.71
C GLY A 175 -22.72 1.52 9.17
N GLY A 176 -21.82 0.55 9.36
CA GLY A 176 -20.39 0.83 9.48
C GLY A 176 -19.80 1.39 8.18
N VAL A 177 -18.68 2.10 8.27
CA VAL A 177 -17.99 2.69 7.11
C VAL A 177 -16.89 1.73 6.65
N GLY A 178 -16.76 1.53 5.34
CA GLY A 178 -15.65 0.80 4.73
C GLY A 178 -14.75 1.76 3.99
N VAL A 179 -13.44 1.70 4.22
CA VAL A 179 -12.46 2.59 3.59
C VAL A 179 -11.41 1.73 2.90
N GLY A 180 -11.26 1.84 1.59
CA GLY A 180 -10.23 1.13 0.83
C GLY A 180 -8.84 1.49 1.33
N ILE A 181 -7.91 0.55 1.24
CA ILE A 181 -6.51 0.75 1.61
C ILE A 181 -5.64 0.35 0.42
N ASP A 182 -4.76 1.25 0.02
CA ASP A 182 -3.73 0.97 -0.96
C ASP A 182 -2.76 -0.11 -0.45
N ILE A 183 -2.54 -1.16 -1.26
CA ILE A 183 -1.73 -2.31 -0.84
C ILE A 183 -0.24 -1.96 -0.74
N ALA A 184 0.28 -1.09 -1.61
CA ALA A 184 1.68 -0.71 -1.59
C ALA A 184 2.01 0.18 -0.40
N THR A 185 1.22 1.23 -0.19
CA THR A 185 1.52 2.32 0.74
C THR A 185 0.90 2.15 2.12
N GLY A 186 -0.21 1.39 2.24
CA GLY A 186 -0.99 1.29 3.46
C GLY A 186 -1.77 2.56 3.81
N VAL A 187 -2.03 3.40 2.80
CA VAL A 187 -2.78 4.65 2.95
C VAL A 187 -4.23 4.42 2.53
N THR A 188 -5.17 4.96 3.29
CA THR A 188 -6.59 4.86 2.94
C THR A 188 -6.95 5.72 1.71
N THR A 189 -7.80 5.19 0.85
CA THR A 189 -8.21 5.83 -0.41
C THR A 189 -9.66 6.29 -0.36
N HIS A 190 -10.57 5.52 -0.95
CA HIS A 190 -11.99 5.86 -1.04
C HIS A 190 -12.76 5.26 0.13
N ALA A 191 -13.84 5.90 0.56
CA ALA A 191 -14.71 5.37 1.59
C ALA A 191 -16.12 5.17 1.08
N MET A 192 -16.83 4.23 1.70
CA MET A 192 -18.19 3.87 1.39
C MET A 192 -19.00 3.60 2.66
N VAL A 193 -20.30 3.86 2.59
CA VAL A 193 -21.30 3.42 3.57
C VAL A 193 -22.44 2.68 2.87
N LYS A 194 -23.09 1.74 3.56
CA LYS A 194 -24.32 1.15 3.05
C LYS A 194 -25.46 2.16 3.17
N SER A 195 -26.14 2.42 2.06
CA SER A 195 -27.36 3.24 2.00
C SER A 195 -28.51 2.40 1.45
N GLY A 196 -29.22 1.72 2.35
CA GLY A 196 -30.27 0.76 1.96
C GLY A 196 -29.66 -0.42 1.21
N ILE A 197 -30.05 -0.61 -0.06
CA ILE A 197 -29.60 -1.72 -0.89
C ILE A 197 -28.26 -1.40 -1.58
N SER A 198 -27.94 -0.12 -1.80
CA SER A 198 -26.74 0.33 -2.51
C SER A 198 -25.59 0.74 -1.56
N ASP A 199 -24.38 0.76 -2.12
CA ASP A 199 -23.22 1.37 -1.50
C ASP A 199 -23.16 2.85 -1.94
N ALA A 200 -22.89 3.76 -1.02
CA ALA A 200 -22.69 5.18 -1.30
C ALA A 200 -21.25 5.57 -0.97
N ILE A 201 -20.57 6.25 -1.89
CA ILE A 201 -19.23 6.78 -1.66
C ILE A 201 -19.31 8.00 -0.76
N VAL A 202 -18.39 8.09 0.20
CA VAL A 202 -18.29 9.20 1.16
C VAL A 202 -16.84 9.64 1.27
N GLU A 203 -16.60 10.92 1.51
CA GLU A 203 -15.25 11.45 1.75
C GLU A 203 -14.91 11.60 3.23
N ARG A 204 -15.96 11.73 4.06
CA ARG A 204 -15.87 12.06 5.48
C ARG A 204 -16.67 11.08 6.32
N HIS A 205 -16.20 10.86 7.54
CA HIS A 205 -16.88 10.02 8.51
C HIS A 205 -18.26 10.61 8.87
N PRO A 206 -19.32 9.78 8.92
CA PRO A 206 -20.68 10.27 9.11
C PRO A 206 -20.90 10.91 10.49
N ASP A 207 -20.20 10.45 11.53
CA ASP A 207 -20.46 10.89 12.91
C ASP A 207 -19.59 12.06 13.36
N ASN A 208 -18.41 12.27 12.77
CA ASN A 208 -17.42 13.24 13.26
C ASN A 208 -16.76 14.07 12.15
N HIS A 209 -17.17 13.85 10.89
CA HIS A 209 -16.74 14.61 9.71
C HIS A 209 -15.24 14.62 9.40
N LEU A 210 -14.45 13.76 10.06
CA LEU A 210 -13.04 13.57 9.74
C LEU A 210 -12.88 13.00 8.34
N ARG A 211 -11.84 13.44 7.62
CA ARG A 211 -11.49 12.91 6.29
C ARG A 211 -11.06 11.44 6.41
N LEU A 212 -11.56 10.60 5.51
CA LEU A 212 -11.32 9.16 5.52
C LEU A 212 -10.18 8.73 4.59
N SER A 213 -9.82 9.56 3.61
CA SER A 213 -8.66 9.34 2.74
C SER A 213 -7.38 9.89 3.37
N GLY A 214 -6.22 9.30 3.04
CA GLY A 214 -4.90 9.75 3.50
C GLY A 214 -4.49 9.25 4.89
N ILE A 215 -5.26 8.37 5.53
CA ILE A 215 -4.93 7.79 6.83
C ILE A 215 -3.87 6.71 6.61
N ARG A 216 -2.68 6.91 7.19
CA ARG A 216 -1.62 5.90 7.14
C ARG A 216 -1.85 4.84 8.20
N ILE A 217 -2.03 3.59 7.75
CA ILE A 217 -2.22 2.45 8.63
C ILE A 217 -0.86 2.03 9.24
N PRO A 218 -0.71 2.02 10.57
CA PRO A 218 0.54 1.58 11.20
C PRO A 218 0.73 0.07 11.04
N TYR A 219 1.98 -0.40 11.07
CA TYR A 219 2.35 -1.82 10.95
C TYR A 219 1.89 -2.49 9.65
N TRP A 220 1.81 -1.72 8.56
CA TRP A 220 1.18 -2.20 7.33
C TRP A 220 1.81 -3.47 6.75
N ASN A 221 3.14 -3.56 6.73
CA ASN A 221 3.82 -4.76 6.25
C ASN A 221 3.51 -5.97 7.14
N ASP A 222 3.54 -5.79 8.46
CA ASP A 222 3.25 -6.86 9.42
C ASP A 222 1.82 -7.38 9.25
N ILE A 223 0.85 -6.48 9.03
CA ILE A 223 -0.55 -6.80 8.73
C ILE A 223 -0.66 -7.68 7.48
N LEU A 224 0.03 -7.32 6.39
CA LEU A 224 0.03 -8.10 5.16
C LEU A 224 0.69 -9.47 5.36
N GLU A 225 1.80 -9.54 6.10
CA GLU A 225 2.48 -10.80 6.40
C GLU A 225 1.62 -11.72 7.28
N ILE A 226 0.99 -11.18 8.33
CA ILE A 226 0.02 -11.89 9.18
C ILE A 226 -1.12 -12.44 8.33
N ALA A 227 -1.68 -11.65 7.41
CA ALA A 227 -2.78 -12.11 6.57
C ALA A 227 -2.39 -13.30 5.67
N VAL A 228 -1.17 -13.32 5.12
CA VAL A 228 -0.66 -14.47 4.34
C VAL A 228 -0.42 -15.67 5.25
N ARG A 229 0.14 -15.49 6.45
CA ARG A 229 0.31 -16.59 7.42
C ARG A 229 -1.04 -17.20 7.83
N CYS A 230 -2.08 -16.38 7.98
CA CYS A 230 -3.45 -16.85 8.21
C CYS A 230 -3.96 -17.75 7.07
N GLN A 231 -3.58 -17.49 5.82
CA GLN A 231 -3.88 -18.39 4.72
C GLN A 231 -3.17 -19.74 4.89
N ASP A 232 -1.89 -19.71 5.25
CA ASP A 232 -1.05 -20.89 5.38
C ASP A 232 -1.57 -21.83 6.49
N ILE A 233 -2.06 -21.30 7.61
CA ILE A 233 -2.61 -22.11 8.72
C ILE A 233 -4.03 -22.60 8.43
N SER A 234 -4.86 -21.78 7.78
CA SER A 234 -6.27 -22.11 7.53
C SER A 234 -6.47 -23.06 6.35
N LYS A 235 -5.48 -23.12 5.44
CA LYS A 235 -5.53 -23.89 4.18
C LYS A 235 -6.70 -23.48 3.26
N LEU A 236 -7.28 -22.30 3.47
CA LEU A 236 -8.31 -21.73 2.61
C LEU A 236 -7.67 -21.13 1.36
N GLY A 237 -8.16 -21.47 0.17
CA GLY A 237 -7.64 -20.90 -1.07
C GLY A 237 -7.95 -19.41 -1.24
N LEU A 238 -9.09 -18.94 -0.75
CA LEU A 238 -9.48 -17.52 -0.69
C LEU A 238 -10.09 -17.24 0.70
N LEU A 239 -9.59 -16.24 1.40
CA LEU A 239 -10.09 -15.84 2.72
C LEU A 239 -10.06 -14.32 2.91
N GLY A 240 -10.85 -13.85 3.87
CA GLY A 240 -10.64 -12.54 4.50
C GLY A 240 -10.06 -12.72 5.89
N VAL A 241 -9.11 -11.88 6.28
CA VAL A 241 -8.54 -11.84 7.63
C VAL A 241 -8.90 -10.50 8.24
N ASP A 242 -9.52 -10.52 9.41
CA ASP A 242 -9.94 -9.31 10.13
C ASP A 242 -8.93 -9.05 11.26
N ILE A 243 -8.24 -7.90 11.19
CA ILE A 243 -7.11 -7.57 12.05
C ILE A 243 -7.39 -6.25 12.75
N ALA A 244 -7.34 -6.22 14.08
CA ALA A 244 -7.34 -4.95 14.83
C ALA A 244 -5.90 -4.51 15.12
N ILE A 245 -5.72 -3.23 15.42
CA ILE A 245 -4.44 -2.70 15.90
C ILE A 245 -4.63 -2.29 17.36
N ASP A 246 -4.02 -3.07 18.24
CA ASP A 246 -3.90 -2.76 19.65
C ASP A 246 -2.87 -1.64 19.87
N LYS A 247 -3.15 -0.76 20.83
CA LYS A 247 -2.31 0.37 21.19
C LYS A 247 -0.92 -0.06 21.68
N GLU A 248 -0.84 -1.19 22.37
CA GLU A 248 0.36 -1.67 23.06
C GLU A 248 0.96 -2.89 22.33
N GLN A 249 0.12 -3.80 21.84
CA GLN A 249 0.55 -5.08 21.25
C GLN A 249 0.65 -5.06 19.71
N GLY A 250 0.17 -4.00 19.06
CA GLY A 250 0.19 -3.90 17.59
C GLY A 250 -0.90 -4.75 16.91
N PRO A 251 -0.67 -5.26 15.68
CA PRO A 251 -1.68 -5.99 14.93
C PRO A 251 -2.08 -7.31 15.60
N MET A 252 -3.39 -7.55 15.74
CA MET A 252 -3.95 -8.78 16.32
C MET A 252 -5.11 -9.30 15.46
N VAL A 253 -5.07 -10.60 15.14
CA VAL A 253 -6.12 -11.26 14.35
C VAL A 253 -7.35 -11.48 15.21
N LEU A 254 -8.48 -10.92 14.76
CA LEU A 254 -9.79 -11.08 15.38
C LEU A 254 -10.53 -12.30 14.82
N GLU A 255 -10.52 -12.48 13.50
CA GLU A 255 -11.30 -13.52 12.82
C GLU A 255 -10.70 -13.89 11.45
N ILE A 256 -10.84 -15.16 11.06
CA ILE A 256 -10.61 -15.63 9.70
C ILE A 256 -11.96 -15.93 9.06
N ASN A 257 -12.23 -15.30 7.92
CA ASN A 257 -13.47 -15.43 7.17
C ASN A 257 -13.28 -16.26 5.91
N ALA A 258 -13.85 -17.46 5.86
CA ALA A 258 -13.84 -18.31 4.67
C ALA A 258 -14.73 -17.79 3.52
N ARG A 259 -15.57 -16.79 3.80
CA ARG A 259 -16.54 -16.21 2.86
C ARG A 259 -16.53 -14.68 2.96
N PRO A 260 -15.41 -14.00 2.64
CA PRO A 260 -15.30 -12.55 2.81
C PRO A 260 -16.37 -11.81 1.99
N GLY A 261 -16.87 -10.66 2.45
CA GLY A 261 -17.86 -9.85 1.73
C GLY A 261 -17.30 -9.19 0.46
N LEU A 262 -18.18 -8.83 -0.50
CA LEU A 262 -17.76 -8.18 -1.76
C LEU A 262 -17.63 -6.65 -1.66
N SER A 263 -18.27 -5.98 -0.70
CA SER A 263 -18.28 -4.50 -0.60
C SER A 263 -16.89 -3.86 -0.50
N ILE A 264 -15.86 -4.63 -0.14
CA ILE A 264 -14.45 -4.21 -0.21
C ILE A 264 -14.03 -3.71 -1.59
N GLN A 265 -14.61 -4.28 -2.67
CA GLN A 265 -14.34 -3.87 -4.04
C GLN A 265 -14.84 -2.44 -4.30
N THR A 266 -15.98 -2.08 -3.69
CA THR A 266 -16.55 -0.74 -3.76
C THR A 266 -15.70 0.25 -2.97
N ALA A 267 -15.26 -0.14 -1.77
CA ALA A 267 -14.36 0.70 -0.96
C ALA A 267 -13.02 1.00 -1.66
N ASN A 268 -12.54 0.08 -2.50
CA ASN A 268 -11.30 0.25 -3.25
C ASN A 268 -11.50 0.81 -4.67
N LEU A 269 -12.74 1.02 -5.11
CA LEU A 269 -13.09 1.33 -6.51
C LEU A 269 -12.38 0.42 -7.54
N ALA A 270 -12.19 -0.85 -7.19
CA ALA A 270 -11.40 -1.79 -7.99
C ALA A 270 -12.07 -3.16 -8.04
N SER A 271 -12.00 -3.82 -9.20
CA SER A 271 -12.61 -5.14 -9.38
C SER A 271 -11.84 -6.23 -8.62
N LEU A 272 -12.48 -6.84 -7.62
CA LEU A 272 -11.90 -7.98 -6.92
C LEU A 272 -11.61 -9.15 -7.89
N GLY A 273 -12.52 -9.42 -8.83
CA GLY A 273 -12.36 -10.51 -9.79
C GLY A 273 -11.14 -10.35 -10.71
N GLU A 274 -10.84 -9.12 -11.11
CA GLU A 274 -9.63 -8.84 -11.90
C GLU A 274 -8.36 -9.10 -11.10
N ARG A 275 -8.31 -8.60 -9.85
CA ARG A 275 -7.15 -8.82 -8.97
C ARG A 275 -6.92 -10.31 -8.70
N LEU A 276 -7.99 -11.07 -8.45
CA LEU A 276 -7.91 -12.52 -8.28
C LEU A 276 -7.33 -13.23 -9.53
N ARG A 277 -7.74 -12.81 -10.74
CA ARG A 277 -7.19 -13.36 -12.00
C ARG A 277 -5.71 -13.10 -12.17
N ARG A 278 -5.22 -11.89 -11.85
CA ARG A 278 -3.79 -11.52 -12.00
C ARG A 278 -2.85 -12.41 -11.20
N VAL A 279 -3.29 -12.90 -10.03
CA VAL A 279 -2.45 -13.74 -9.18
C VAL A 279 -2.77 -15.23 -9.29
N LYS A 280 -3.78 -15.61 -10.07
CA LYS A 280 -4.16 -17.00 -10.27
C LYS A 280 -3.03 -17.75 -10.98
N GLY A 281 -2.56 -18.84 -10.36
CA GLY A 281 -1.51 -19.69 -10.93
C GLY A 281 -0.08 -19.19 -10.74
N LEU A 282 0.13 -18.04 -10.07
CA LEU A 282 1.47 -17.61 -9.69
C LEU A 282 2.10 -18.56 -8.67
N ASN A 283 3.38 -18.86 -8.82
CA ASN A 283 4.12 -19.63 -7.82
C ASN A 283 4.67 -18.73 -6.71
N VAL A 284 3.95 -18.69 -5.58
CA VAL A 284 4.29 -17.90 -4.40
C VAL A 284 4.89 -18.79 -3.32
N THR A 285 6.22 -18.79 -3.25
CA THR A 285 6.98 -19.73 -2.40
C THR A 285 7.14 -19.26 -0.96
N SER A 286 7.00 -17.96 -0.67
CA SER A 286 7.17 -17.40 0.67
C SER A 286 6.21 -16.24 0.96
N VAL A 287 5.96 -15.98 2.25
CA VAL A 287 5.16 -14.85 2.74
C VAL A 287 5.68 -13.53 2.18
N LYS A 288 6.99 -13.28 2.30
CA LYS A 288 7.63 -12.05 1.79
C LYS A 288 7.47 -11.87 0.28
N LYS A 289 7.55 -12.95 -0.50
CA LYS A 289 7.29 -12.89 -1.95
C LYS A 289 5.84 -12.54 -2.24
N GLY A 290 4.89 -13.12 -1.50
CA GLY A 290 3.47 -12.83 -1.62
C GLY A 290 3.14 -11.37 -1.33
N VAL A 291 3.69 -10.80 -0.26
CA VAL A 291 3.54 -9.39 0.09
C VAL A 291 4.18 -8.49 -0.97
N ARG A 292 5.38 -8.80 -1.45
CA ARG A 292 6.02 -8.02 -2.52
C ARG A 292 5.17 -7.99 -3.79
N LEU A 293 4.75 -9.15 -4.29
CA LEU A 293 3.88 -9.26 -5.47
C LEU A 293 2.57 -8.50 -5.28
N ALA A 294 1.98 -8.53 -4.09
CA ALA A 294 0.78 -7.76 -3.81
C ALA A 294 0.99 -6.25 -3.99
N LYS A 295 2.11 -5.72 -3.48
CA LYS A 295 2.44 -4.30 -3.62
C LYS A 295 2.72 -3.91 -5.06
N ASP A 296 3.48 -4.74 -5.78
CA ASP A 296 3.85 -4.46 -7.17
C ASP A 296 2.62 -4.53 -8.11
N LEU A 297 1.69 -5.46 -7.86
CA LEU A 297 0.54 -5.69 -8.73
C LEU A 297 -0.69 -4.83 -8.40
N PHE A 298 -0.83 -4.42 -7.14
CA PHE A 298 -2.07 -3.82 -6.62
C PHE A 298 -1.87 -2.53 -5.81
N GLY A 299 -0.64 -2.02 -5.73
CA GLY A 299 -0.41 -0.64 -5.34
C GLY A 299 -0.94 0.31 -6.42
N GLY A 300 -1.45 1.46 -5.99
CA GLY A 300 -1.61 2.63 -6.83
C GLY A 300 -0.24 3.12 -7.30
N GLU A 301 -0.24 3.90 -8.38
CA GLU A 301 0.95 4.50 -8.96
C GLU A 301 1.63 5.37 -7.88
N ILE A 302 2.68 4.83 -7.26
CA ILE A 302 3.53 5.52 -6.26
C ILE A 302 4.03 6.87 -6.82
N GLU A 303 4.04 6.99 -8.14
CA GLU A 303 4.52 8.12 -8.92
C GLU A 303 3.63 9.37 -8.76
N GLU A 304 2.30 9.24 -8.82
CA GLU A 304 1.38 10.39 -8.71
C GLU A 304 1.44 11.02 -7.31
N GLU A 305 1.55 10.22 -6.26
CA GLU A 305 1.58 10.71 -4.88
C GLU A 305 2.93 11.40 -4.54
N VAL A 306 4.06 10.85 -5.02
CA VAL A 306 5.38 11.49 -4.90
C VAL A 306 5.45 12.78 -5.71
N GLN A 307 4.87 12.81 -6.90
CA GLN A 307 4.77 14.01 -7.72
C GLN A 307 3.88 15.08 -7.08
N THR A 308 2.78 14.67 -6.45
CA THR A 308 1.88 15.58 -5.71
C THR A 308 2.57 16.20 -4.49
N ILE A 309 3.41 15.44 -3.79
CA ILE A 309 4.11 15.91 -2.58
C ILE A 309 5.34 16.76 -2.91
N THR A 310 6.13 16.37 -3.91
CA THR A 310 7.44 16.98 -4.20
C THR A 310 7.42 17.97 -5.38
N GLY A 311 6.37 17.95 -6.20
CA GLY A 311 6.30 18.66 -7.48
C GLY A 311 7.26 18.11 -8.55
N ARG A 312 7.98 17.03 -8.25
CA ARG A 312 8.96 16.40 -9.13
C ARG A 312 8.43 15.08 -9.66
N GLN A 313 8.63 14.87 -10.95
CA GLN A 313 8.19 13.67 -11.65
C GLN A 313 9.18 12.52 -11.43
N VAL A 314 8.68 11.31 -11.23
CA VAL A 314 9.53 10.14 -10.98
C VAL A 314 9.89 9.47 -12.31
N ILE A 315 11.18 9.37 -12.60
CA ILE A 315 11.73 8.75 -13.81
C ILE A 315 12.68 7.60 -13.43
N GLY A 316 12.85 6.64 -14.33
CA GLY A 316 13.77 5.52 -14.20
C GLY A 316 15.22 5.87 -14.49
N ILE A 317 16.09 4.85 -14.50
CA ILE A 317 17.50 4.99 -14.91
C ILE A 317 17.61 5.14 -16.43
N PHE A 318 16.64 4.58 -17.15
CA PHE A 318 16.53 4.62 -18.60
C PHE A 318 15.19 5.22 -18.95
N GLU A 319 15.20 6.16 -19.89
CA GLU A 319 14.00 6.85 -20.33
C GLU A 319 13.99 6.88 -21.85
N ASP A 320 12.81 6.62 -22.41
CA ASP A 320 12.57 6.86 -23.83
C ASP A 320 12.22 8.33 -24.02
N ILE A 321 13.09 9.06 -24.70
CA ILE A 321 12.98 10.52 -24.80
C ILE A 321 12.72 10.97 -26.23
N VAL A 322 12.13 12.15 -26.31
CA VAL A 322 12.02 12.91 -27.56
C VAL A 322 13.01 14.06 -27.51
N ILE A 323 13.69 14.31 -28.62
CA ILE A 323 14.63 15.43 -28.76
C ILE A 323 14.17 16.33 -29.89
N GLU A 324 14.03 17.62 -29.60
CA GLU A 324 13.62 18.64 -30.56
C GLU A 324 14.64 19.78 -30.61
N ALA A 325 15.07 20.14 -31.82
CA ALA A 325 15.92 21.29 -32.09
C ALA A 325 15.81 21.70 -33.56
N LYS A 326 15.94 22.99 -33.85
CA LYS A 326 15.93 23.55 -35.23
C LYS A 326 14.78 23.02 -36.11
N GLU A 327 13.56 22.99 -35.55
CA GLU A 327 12.34 22.46 -36.20
C GLU A 327 12.37 20.96 -36.56
N LYS A 328 13.41 20.24 -36.13
CA LYS A 328 13.52 18.80 -36.26
C LYS A 328 13.19 18.13 -34.93
N ARG A 329 12.63 16.93 -35.05
CA ARG A 329 12.20 16.09 -33.94
C ARG A 329 12.71 14.67 -34.16
N LEU A 330 13.31 14.09 -33.14
CA LEU A 330 13.68 12.69 -33.07
C LEU A 330 12.93 12.05 -31.91
N ASP A 331 12.09 11.08 -32.22
CA ASP A 331 11.35 10.30 -31.23
C ASP A 331 12.10 9.01 -30.89
N HIS A 332 11.71 8.41 -29.76
CA HIS A 332 12.15 7.09 -29.33
C HIS A 332 13.67 6.93 -29.15
N ILE A 333 14.31 7.93 -28.53
CA ILE A 333 15.74 7.89 -28.22
C ILE A 333 15.91 7.38 -26.80
N GLU A 334 16.52 6.20 -26.63
CA GLU A 334 16.87 5.69 -25.29
C GLU A 334 17.98 6.56 -24.68
N ALA A 335 17.68 7.19 -23.55
CA ALA A 335 18.62 7.99 -22.78
C ALA A 335 18.89 7.38 -21.41
N LYS A 336 20.16 7.46 -20.97
CA LYS A 336 20.54 7.11 -19.60
C LYS A 336 20.42 8.33 -18.70
N ILE A 337 19.66 8.22 -17.63
CA ILE A 337 19.57 9.20 -16.55
C ILE A 337 20.77 8.95 -15.60
N ASP A 338 21.72 9.88 -15.57
CA ASP A 338 22.98 9.70 -14.85
C ASP A 338 23.22 10.87 -13.88
N THR A 339 22.93 10.65 -12.61
CA THR A 339 23.14 11.64 -11.55
C THR A 339 24.62 11.89 -11.25
N GLY A 340 25.53 11.02 -11.70
CA GLY A 340 26.97 11.22 -11.62
C GLY A 340 27.50 12.14 -12.73
N ALA A 341 26.84 12.18 -13.89
CA ALA A 341 27.17 13.10 -14.96
C ALA A 341 26.71 14.52 -14.61
N PHE A 342 27.61 15.51 -14.66
CA PHE A 342 27.23 16.89 -14.38
C PHE A 342 26.27 17.47 -15.42
N SER A 343 26.58 17.29 -16.70
CA SER A 343 25.87 17.88 -17.83
C SER A 343 25.33 16.83 -18.80
N THR A 344 24.23 17.14 -19.47
CA THR A 344 23.69 16.32 -20.56
C THR A 344 24.65 16.25 -21.74
N SER A 345 24.82 15.04 -22.31
CA SER A 345 25.65 14.79 -23.50
C SER A 345 24.89 13.98 -24.54
N MET A 346 25.16 14.26 -25.81
CA MET A 346 24.46 13.66 -26.94
C MET A 346 25.47 13.24 -28.02
N ASP A 347 25.16 12.13 -28.68
CA ASP A 347 25.96 11.61 -29.79
C ASP A 347 25.92 12.50 -31.04
N ARG A 348 26.99 12.47 -31.83
CA ARG A 348 27.16 13.27 -33.04
C ARG A 348 26.12 12.97 -34.12
N GLU A 349 25.74 11.71 -34.37
CA GLU A 349 24.75 11.45 -35.44
C GLU A 349 23.34 11.90 -35.00
N ILE A 350 23.01 11.81 -33.71
CA ILE A 350 21.74 12.35 -33.18
C ILE A 350 21.72 13.86 -33.36
N ALA A 351 22.79 14.56 -33.00
CA ALA A 351 22.92 16.00 -33.23
C ALA A 351 22.87 16.36 -34.72
N GLY A 352 23.50 15.56 -35.59
CA GLY A 352 23.40 15.71 -37.05
C GLY A 352 21.96 15.55 -37.56
N GLY A 353 21.24 14.55 -37.07
CA GLY A 353 19.82 14.33 -37.35
C GLY A 353 18.95 15.54 -36.96
N LEU A 354 19.32 16.24 -35.88
CA LEU A 354 18.69 17.48 -35.41
C LEU A 354 19.14 18.75 -36.17
N GLY A 355 20.02 18.62 -37.17
CA GLY A 355 20.44 19.74 -38.02
C GLY A 355 21.66 20.51 -37.52
N PHE A 356 22.50 19.89 -36.69
CA PHE A 356 23.77 20.45 -36.22
C PHE A 356 25.00 20.00 -37.04
N SER A 357 24.84 19.34 -38.18
CA SER A 357 25.96 18.83 -38.99
C SER A 357 26.95 19.92 -39.40
N ASP A 358 26.45 21.10 -39.77
CA ASP A 358 27.29 22.24 -40.18
C ASP A 358 28.14 22.75 -39.00
N LEU A 359 27.52 22.86 -37.82
CA LEU A 359 28.23 23.23 -36.58
C LEU A 359 29.34 22.22 -36.25
N LEU A 360 29.04 20.92 -36.37
CA LEU A 360 30.00 19.87 -36.04
C LEU A 360 31.20 19.91 -37.00
N THR A 361 30.95 20.09 -38.29
CA THR A 361 32.01 20.24 -39.31
C THR A 361 32.84 21.50 -39.04
N TRP A 362 32.18 22.62 -38.74
CA TRP A 362 32.86 23.87 -38.41
C TRP A 362 33.72 23.75 -37.14
N PHE A 363 33.21 23.06 -36.11
CA PHE A 363 33.87 22.90 -34.82
C PHE A 363 35.10 22.01 -34.93
N ASP A 364 35.03 20.92 -35.71
CA ASP A 364 36.18 20.02 -35.93
C ASP A 364 37.32 20.71 -36.69
N ALA A 365 37.02 21.74 -37.49
CA ALA A 365 38.02 22.56 -38.18
C ALA A 365 38.70 23.59 -37.26
N GLN A 366 38.24 23.76 -36.01
CA GLN A 366 38.83 24.72 -35.07
C GLN A 366 40.01 24.11 -34.31
N GLU A 367 41.16 24.79 -34.37
CA GLU A 367 42.27 24.50 -33.46
C GLU A 367 42.04 25.20 -32.10
N ILE A 368 41.39 24.50 -31.18
CA ILE A 368 41.12 25.00 -29.83
C ILE A 368 42.34 24.76 -28.94
N SER A 369 42.93 25.85 -28.45
CA SER A 369 44.01 25.83 -27.47
C SER A 369 43.66 26.64 -26.23
N ILE A 370 43.95 26.07 -25.06
CA ILE A 370 43.76 26.68 -23.74
C ILE A 370 45.09 27.04 -23.06
N GLY A 371 46.25 26.69 -23.65
CA GLY A 371 47.57 27.02 -23.12
C GLY A 371 47.71 26.68 -21.63
N ASP A 372 48.21 27.64 -20.84
CA ASP A 372 48.40 27.50 -19.40
C ASP A 372 47.10 27.40 -18.58
N LEU A 373 45.95 27.75 -19.16
CA LEU A 373 44.64 27.63 -18.49
C LEU A 373 44.28 26.17 -18.18
N ILE A 374 45.01 25.19 -18.73
CA ILE A 374 44.87 23.78 -18.36
C ILE A 374 45.07 23.52 -16.85
N LYS A 375 45.67 24.45 -16.10
CA LYS A 375 45.86 24.35 -14.64
C LYS A 375 44.67 24.86 -13.83
N GLU A 376 43.76 25.61 -14.44
CA GLU A 376 42.57 26.16 -13.79
C GLU A 376 41.47 25.10 -13.62
N ASP A 377 40.42 25.44 -12.88
CA ASP A 377 39.24 24.58 -12.76
C ASP A 377 38.41 24.54 -14.07
N ASP A 378 37.58 23.50 -14.20
CA ASP A 378 36.82 23.24 -15.44
C ASP A 378 35.84 24.38 -15.77
N GLU A 379 35.28 25.06 -14.78
CA GLU A 379 34.31 26.15 -14.96
C GLU A 379 34.98 27.40 -15.53
N THR A 380 36.16 27.78 -14.99
CA THR A 380 36.98 28.88 -15.50
C THR A 380 37.38 28.66 -16.97
N ILE A 381 37.77 27.42 -17.33
CA ILE A 381 38.13 27.07 -18.71
C ILE A 381 36.91 27.15 -19.63
N GLU A 382 35.76 26.61 -19.21
CA GLU A 382 34.51 26.70 -19.98
C GLU A 382 34.05 28.15 -20.20
N GLU A 383 34.18 29.02 -19.20
CA GLU A 383 33.86 30.44 -19.32
C GLU A 383 34.76 31.13 -20.35
N PHE A 384 36.07 30.88 -20.29
CA PHE A 384 37.02 31.43 -21.26
C PHE A 384 36.68 30.98 -22.68
N LEU A 385 36.49 29.67 -22.89
CA LEU A 385 36.17 29.13 -24.21
C LEU A 385 34.82 29.66 -24.71
N THR A 386 33.82 29.74 -23.83
CA THR A 386 32.51 30.29 -24.20
C THR A 386 32.63 31.76 -24.58
N LYS A 387 33.34 32.59 -23.82
CA LYS A 387 33.56 34.01 -24.19
C LYS A 387 34.28 34.16 -25.53
N LYS A 388 35.21 33.26 -25.83
CA LYS A 388 36.02 33.32 -27.06
C LYS A 388 35.25 32.85 -28.31
N TYR A 389 34.48 31.78 -28.20
CA TYR A 389 33.86 31.13 -29.36
C TYR A 389 32.35 31.36 -29.49
N LYS A 390 31.66 31.82 -28.44
CA LYS A 390 30.22 32.11 -28.53
C LYS A 390 29.97 33.22 -29.55
N GLY A 391 29.06 32.95 -30.49
CA GLY A 391 28.77 33.82 -31.62
C GLY A 391 29.63 33.56 -32.87
N ALA A 392 30.64 32.69 -32.82
CA ALA A 392 31.42 32.30 -33.99
C ALA A 392 30.66 31.36 -34.95
N HIS A 393 29.62 30.69 -34.46
CA HIS A 393 28.67 29.92 -35.26
C HIS A 393 27.26 30.12 -34.68
N PRO A 394 26.20 30.25 -35.51
CA PRO A 394 24.84 30.55 -35.03
C PRO A 394 24.29 29.51 -34.05
N ASP A 395 24.63 28.23 -34.25
CA ASP A 395 24.15 27.13 -33.41
C ASP A 395 25.03 26.83 -32.18
N LEU A 396 26.16 27.53 -32.00
CA LEU A 396 27.09 27.27 -30.89
C LEU A 396 26.71 28.10 -29.66
N GLU A 397 26.21 27.42 -28.63
CA GLU A 397 25.85 28.08 -27.36
C GLU A 397 27.04 28.21 -26.40
N GLY A 398 28.07 27.38 -26.57
CA GLY A 398 29.31 27.43 -25.81
C GLY A 398 30.18 26.21 -26.06
N VAL A 399 31.28 26.11 -25.34
CA VAL A 399 32.21 24.98 -25.44
C VAL A 399 32.34 24.32 -24.08
N ALA A 400 32.13 23.01 -24.02
CA ALA A 400 32.37 22.21 -22.85
C ALA A 400 33.84 21.80 -22.77
N PHE A 401 34.40 21.83 -21.57
CA PHE A 401 35.69 21.25 -21.26
C PHE A 401 35.48 20.05 -20.35
N VAL A 402 35.91 18.87 -20.80
CA VAL A 402 35.70 17.62 -20.05
C VAL A 402 37.04 16.95 -19.82
N ARG A 403 37.47 16.89 -18.56
CA ARG A 403 38.61 16.08 -18.11
C ARG A 403 38.21 14.61 -17.93
N SER A 404 39.15 13.73 -18.22
CA SER A 404 39.03 12.29 -18.05
C SER A 404 40.38 11.69 -17.67
N SER A 405 40.40 10.41 -17.33
CA SER A 405 41.65 9.67 -17.08
C SER A 405 42.58 9.60 -18.30
N HIS A 406 42.06 9.83 -19.51
CA HIS A 406 42.81 9.76 -20.77
C HIS A 406 43.19 11.14 -21.32
N GLY A 407 43.06 12.21 -20.52
CA GLY A 407 43.32 13.59 -20.93
C GLY A 407 42.05 14.43 -20.90
N PHE A 408 41.90 15.37 -21.84
CA PHE A 408 40.75 16.28 -21.90
C PHE A 408 40.16 16.35 -23.31
N SER A 409 38.91 16.81 -23.40
CA SER A 409 38.22 17.02 -24.67
C SER A 409 37.43 18.33 -24.65
N PHE A 410 37.37 18.99 -25.81
CA PHE A 410 36.49 20.13 -26.06
C PHE A 410 35.27 19.66 -26.82
N ARG A 411 34.08 20.14 -26.44
CA ARG A 411 32.83 19.68 -27.02
C ARG A 411 31.92 20.87 -27.32
N PRO A 412 31.32 20.99 -28.52
CA PRO A 412 30.37 22.05 -28.77
C PRO A 412 29.11 21.82 -27.93
N LYS A 413 28.57 22.89 -27.34
CA LYS A 413 27.27 22.88 -26.65
C LYS A 413 26.20 23.42 -27.58
N VAL A 414 25.09 22.71 -27.68
CA VAL A 414 23.89 23.10 -28.43
C VAL A 414 22.69 23.19 -27.49
N VAL A 415 21.70 23.97 -27.90
CA VAL A 415 20.42 24.04 -27.20
C VAL A 415 19.45 23.05 -27.86
N ALA A 416 18.83 22.21 -27.05
CA ALA A 416 17.77 21.29 -27.48
C ALA A 416 16.69 21.19 -26.41
N GLN A 417 15.46 20.85 -26.82
CA GLN A 417 14.40 20.45 -25.92
C GLN A 417 14.40 18.92 -25.80
N LEU A 418 14.45 18.41 -24.57
CA LEU A 418 14.19 17.00 -24.29
C LEU A 418 12.79 16.87 -23.70
N THR A 419 11.98 15.92 -24.17
CA THR A 419 10.76 15.52 -23.47
C THR A 419 11.02 14.17 -22.82
N ILE A 420 10.95 14.14 -21.49
CA ILE A 420 11.16 12.95 -20.66
C ILE A 420 9.84 12.65 -19.97
N ASP A 421 9.26 11.49 -20.24
CA ASP A 421 7.97 11.06 -19.67
C ASP A 421 6.89 12.17 -19.81
N GLY A 422 6.78 12.75 -21.01
CA GLY A 422 5.83 13.83 -21.31
C GLY A 422 6.18 15.24 -20.80
N ARG A 423 7.27 15.40 -20.04
CA ARG A 423 7.71 16.72 -19.53
C ARG A 423 8.83 17.32 -20.37
N PRO A 424 8.62 18.49 -21.00
CA PRO A 424 9.66 19.18 -21.75
C PRO A 424 10.65 19.91 -20.83
N ILE A 425 11.94 19.79 -21.14
CA ILE A 425 13.04 20.53 -20.52
C ILE A 425 13.99 21.08 -21.59
N MET A 426 14.43 22.32 -21.41
CA MET A 426 15.47 22.92 -22.25
C MET A 426 16.85 22.56 -21.70
N VAL A 427 17.72 22.00 -22.54
CA VAL A 427 19.07 21.57 -22.16
C VAL A 427 20.14 22.24 -23.01
N LYS A 428 21.30 22.47 -22.40
CA LYS A 428 22.55 22.82 -23.09
C LYS A 428 23.42 21.56 -23.17
N ALA A 429 23.17 20.74 -24.19
CA ALA A 429 23.80 19.44 -24.36
C ALA A 429 25.18 19.60 -25.01
N ASN A 430 26.21 18.95 -24.46
CA ASN A 430 27.50 18.84 -25.14
C ASN A 430 27.50 17.68 -26.13
N ILE A 431 28.05 17.90 -27.32
CA ILE A 431 28.10 16.88 -28.36
C ILE A 431 29.47 16.18 -28.35
N VAL A 432 29.45 14.85 -28.37
CA VAL A 432 30.66 14.01 -28.39
C VAL A 432 30.38 12.74 -29.17
N ASP A 433 31.40 12.14 -29.77
CA ASP A 433 31.26 10.82 -30.39
C ASP A 433 31.00 9.76 -29.31
N ARG A 434 29.85 9.12 -29.39
CA ARG A 434 29.38 8.06 -28.50
C ARG A 434 28.90 6.85 -29.30
N SER A 435 29.24 6.76 -30.58
CA SER A 435 28.79 5.70 -31.50
C SER A 435 29.16 4.30 -31.01
N GLY A 436 30.32 4.15 -30.36
CA GLY A 436 30.78 2.90 -29.75
C GLY A 436 30.30 2.64 -28.32
N LEU A 437 29.48 3.54 -27.74
CA LEU A 437 28.97 3.40 -26.38
C LEU A 437 27.55 2.83 -26.39
N ARG A 438 27.20 2.10 -25.33
CA ARG A 438 25.85 1.55 -25.16
C ARG A 438 24.75 2.62 -25.19
N TYR A 439 25.05 3.83 -24.72
CA TYR A 439 24.07 4.91 -24.59
C TYR A 439 24.54 6.14 -25.35
N ARG A 440 23.75 6.52 -26.36
CA ARG A 440 24.02 7.65 -27.24
C ARG A 440 23.61 8.99 -26.62
N VAL A 441 22.74 8.98 -25.60
CA VAL A 441 22.37 10.16 -24.83
C VAL A 441 22.51 9.90 -23.32
N ILE A 442 23.08 10.86 -22.61
CA ILE A 442 23.09 10.90 -21.15
C ILE A 442 22.44 12.20 -20.70
N VAL A 443 21.47 12.12 -19.79
CA VAL A 443 20.87 13.29 -19.11
C VAL A 443 21.56 13.46 -17.76
N GLY A 444 22.26 14.59 -17.58
CA GLY A 444 23.07 14.87 -16.40
C GLY A 444 22.32 15.59 -15.29
N ARG A 445 22.84 15.54 -14.06
CA ARG A 445 22.21 16.09 -12.84
C ARG A 445 21.78 17.57 -12.94
N ARG A 446 22.47 18.40 -13.73
CA ARG A 446 22.10 19.82 -13.92
C ARG A 446 20.70 19.99 -14.50
N ASP A 447 20.30 19.08 -15.37
CA ASP A 447 19.05 19.16 -16.13
C ASP A 447 17.92 18.31 -15.50
N LEU A 448 18.20 17.59 -14.39
CA LEU A 448 17.26 16.70 -13.68
C LEU A 448 16.52 17.35 -12.51
N LYS A 449 16.55 18.68 -12.35
CA LYS A 449 16.00 19.38 -11.17
C LYS A 449 14.51 19.14 -10.94
N SER A 450 13.78 18.90 -12.02
CA SER A 450 12.34 18.65 -12.04
C SER A 450 11.95 17.19 -11.81
N PHE A 451 12.93 16.31 -11.62
CA PHE A 451 12.73 14.87 -11.58
C PHE A 451 13.30 14.24 -10.30
N LEU A 452 12.78 13.06 -9.98
CA LEU A 452 13.32 12.13 -8.98
C LEU A 452 13.66 10.82 -9.69
N VAL A 453 14.88 10.33 -9.51
CA VAL A 453 15.35 9.11 -10.18
C VAL A 453 15.07 7.90 -9.28
N ASP A 454 14.23 6.97 -9.72
CA ASP A 454 13.99 5.68 -9.06
C ASP A 454 14.71 4.56 -9.81
N ALA A 455 15.74 3.99 -9.17
CA ALA A 455 16.53 2.90 -9.73
C ALA A 455 15.73 1.60 -10.00
N ARG A 456 14.49 1.50 -9.50
CA ARG A 456 13.61 0.34 -9.64
C ARG A 456 12.63 0.47 -10.81
N LYS A 457 12.46 1.68 -11.37
CA LYS A 457 11.65 1.94 -12.57
C LYS A 457 12.53 1.57 -13.77
N VAL A 458 12.16 0.49 -14.47
CA VAL A 458 12.90 -0.11 -15.60
C VAL A 458 12.12 0.06 -16.87
#